data_AF-A0A9Q9ELS4-F1
#
_entry.id   AF-A0A9Q9ELS4-F1
#
_cell.length_a   1.000
_cell.length_b   1.000
_cell.length_c   1.000
_cell.angle_alpha   90.00
_cell.angle_beta   90.00
_cell.angle_gamma   90.00
#
_symmetry.space_group_name_H-M   'P 1'
#
loop_
_entity.id
_entity.type
_entity.pdbx_description
1 polymer ?
#
loop_
_entity_poly.entity_id
_entity_poly.type
_entity_poly.pdbx_seq_one_letter_code
_entity_poly.pdbx_strand_id
1 'polypeptide(L)'
;MRYSFSAAALFAATVSADLCSYGSTDDNGNYYCKEVKAITYTGVGGSASYNKITSMDGTSGTCSSSPYGYSGSLAPLDEEVSLHFRGPLELKQLAVYTPGSSSTKAASYNKARRNAHERRHVAHGHGHAHLHHEREQKRDAALGDLVTAVIDGKLVSWANDYSGVATSAPSNAEASKAPSYGNSRIVSTPKAPSYGSASSSSAAAKASSTAKASSSSSSSSDDDDTSGEGWTRTAYYNSADKSADGLVFLNHEGGSGSGVFDYTFGNSLSYASADGCSGSSSPQVLEDCTIPSETEVVVMTDSKCGDDDGCGYYRDGTTAYHGFDGPSKAFFFEFSMPDDGKTAASKYTPVNMPAIWMLNAQIPRTLQYGNAECSCWTTGCGEFDIFEVLAAGDTRCKSTLHGNKAGGDSDYFARPTNGTIKAALLLYKDNIHIKVLDDSTNFGKTMGDTFVTEMIADTMADSMENLVSLFKLSS
;
A
#
# COMPACT_ATOMS: atom_id res chain seq x y z
N MET A 1 25.11 12.04 6.75
CA MET A 1 24.51 12.27 8.09
C MET A 1 23.46 11.22 8.29
N ARG A 2 23.57 10.40 9.35
CA ARG A 2 22.67 9.28 9.64
C ARG A 2 21.72 9.72 10.73
N TYR A 3 20.44 9.91 10.39
CA TYR A 3 19.33 10.13 11.32
C TYR A 3 18.27 9.09 10.92
N SER A 4 18.13 7.99 11.65
CA SER A 4 17.36 7.84 12.89
C SER A 4 15.86 8.03 12.64
N PHE A 5 15.19 6.98 12.20
CA PHE A 5 13.74 6.85 12.32
C PHE A 5 13.43 6.00 13.54
N SER A 6 12.91 6.66 14.57
CA SER A 6 12.23 6.00 15.66
C SER A 6 10.95 5.38 15.09
N ALA A 7 10.92 4.07 14.93
CA ALA A 7 9.66 3.33 14.87
C ALA A 7 8.96 3.58 16.21
N ALA A 8 7.94 4.43 16.18
CA ALA A 8 7.18 4.80 17.37
C ALA A 8 6.36 3.58 17.82
N ALA A 9 6.70 3.13 19.02
CA ALA A 9 5.93 2.38 20.01
C ALA A 9 4.66 1.65 19.54
N LEU A 10 4.70 0.32 19.77
CA LEU A 10 3.57 -0.59 19.84
C LEU A 10 2.32 0.08 20.43
N PHE A 11 1.27 0.17 19.63
CA PHE A 11 -0.07 0.04 20.18
C PHE A 11 -0.25 -1.43 20.56
N ALA A 12 -0.33 -1.69 21.87
CA ALA A 12 -0.83 -2.96 22.38
C ALA A 12 -2.28 -3.09 21.93
N ALA A 13 -2.51 -3.78 20.81
CA ALA A 13 -3.84 -4.18 20.39
C ALA A 13 -4.38 -5.18 21.42
N THR A 14 -5.61 -4.97 21.86
CA THR A 14 -6.38 -5.98 22.61
C THR A 14 -6.68 -7.15 21.67
N VAL A 15 -5.81 -8.16 21.67
CA VAL A 15 -5.86 -9.30 20.73
C VAL A 15 -6.92 -10.31 21.15
N SER A 16 -7.90 -10.53 20.29
CA SER A 16 -8.82 -11.68 20.34
C SER A 16 -8.59 -12.54 19.10
N ALA A 17 -7.38 -13.10 19.00
CA ALA A 17 -7.01 -14.32 18.29
C ALA A 17 -5.48 -14.36 18.13
N ASP A 18 -4.87 -15.21 18.93
CA ASP A 18 -3.44 -15.52 18.95
C ASP A 18 -3.31 -16.75 19.84
N LEU A 19 -2.63 -17.80 19.38
CA LEU A 19 -2.42 -19.04 20.12
C LEU A 19 -1.52 -18.83 21.35
N CYS A 20 -1.19 -17.58 21.73
CA CYS A 20 -0.57 -17.19 22.99
C CYS A 20 -1.19 -17.79 24.25
N SER A 21 -2.48 -18.16 24.24
CA SER A 21 -3.09 -18.85 25.39
C SER A 21 -2.41 -20.18 25.72
N TYR A 22 -1.72 -20.78 24.74
CA TYR A 22 -0.91 -21.98 24.88
C TYR A 22 0.56 -21.66 25.27
N GLY A 23 0.87 -20.40 25.59
CA GLY A 23 2.16 -19.92 26.05
C GLY A 23 2.87 -19.05 25.01
N SER A 24 3.63 -18.07 25.50
CA SER A 24 4.35 -17.08 24.71
C SER A 24 5.75 -16.81 25.26
N THR A 25 6.63 -16.28 24.42
CA THR A 25 7.94 -15.74 24.79
C THR A 25 8.01 -14.28 24.36
N ASP A 26 8.48 -13.40 25.23
CA ASP A 26 8.77 -12.00 24.91
C ASP A 26 10.27 -11.84 24.69
N ASP A 27 10.64 -11.60 23.44
CA ASP A 27 12.02 -11.32 23.05
C ASP A 27 12.13 -9.85 22.67
N ASN A 28 12.49 -9.03 23.66
CA ASN A 28 12.77 -7.59 23.50
C ASN A 28 11.58 -6.77 22.98
N GLY A 29 10.38 -7.08 23.48
CA GLY A 29 9.13 -6.41 23.12
C GLY A 29 8.39 -7.07 21.95
N ASN A 30 8.94 -8.14 21.39
CA ASN A 30 8.27 -8.95 20.38
C ASN A 30 7.75 -10.23 21.02
N TYR A 31 6.43 -10.37 21.05
CA TYR A 31 5.79 -11.60 21.49
C TYR A 31 5.81 -12.64 20.36
N TYR A 32 6.21 -13.85 20.74
CA TYR A 32 6.18 -15.05 19.91
C TYR A 32 5.40 -16.15 20.64
N CYS A 33 4.34 -16.63 20.00
CA CYS A 33 3.39 -17.56 20.59
C CYS A 33 3.59 -18.97 20.04
N LYS A 34 2.93 -19.36 18.96
CA LYS A 34 3.10 -20.69 18.35
C LYS A 34 3.63 -20.61 16.93
N GLU A 35 4.41 -21.64 16.60
CA GLU A 35 4.76 -21.88 15.20
C GLU A 35 3.49 -22.30 14.46
N VAL A 36 3.22 -21.66 13.32
CA VAL A 36 2.08 -21.92 12.45
C VAL A 36 2.52 -22.20 11.02
N LYS A 37 1.64 -22.82 10.23
CA LYS A 37 1.76 -22.98 8.77
C LYS A 37 0.75 -22.13 8.02
N ALA A 38 -0.20 -21.50 8.71
CA ALA A 38 -1.06 -20.49 8.12
C ALA A 38 -1.50 -19.41 9.12
N ILE A 39 -1.67 -18.19 8.61
CA ILE A 39 -2.24 -17.05 9.32
C ILE A 39 -3.26 -16.37 8.41
N THR A 40 -4.45 -16.08 8.92
CA THR A 40 -5.44 -15.24 8.24
C THR A 40 -5.69 -13.96 9.02
N TYR A 41 -5.55 -12.81 8.37
CA TYR A 41 -6.03 -11.53 8.88
C TYR A 41 -7.44 -11.30 8.35
N THR A 42 -8.39 -11.02 9.24
CA THR A 42 -9.78 -10.72 8.88
C THR A 42 -10.22 -9.34 9.37
N GLY A 43 -11.16 -8.72 8.66
CA GLY A 43 -11.62 -7.36 8.93
C GLY A 43 -10.65 -6.30 8.41
N VAL A 44 -9.95 -6.61 7.31
CA VAL A 44 -8.89 -5.79 6.73
C VAL A 44 -9.46 -4.54 6.08
N GLY A 45 -10.53 -4.69 5.30
CA GLY A 45 -11.17 -3.64 4.54
C GLY A 45 -11.80 -2.56 5.40
N GLY A 46 -12.08 -1.42 4.79
CA GLY A 46 -12.65 -0.28 5.48
C GLY A 46 -12.69 0.95 4.60
N SER A 47 -12.94 2.10 5.23
CA SER A 47 -12.88 3.40 4.57
C SER A 47 -12.09 4.36 5.44
N ALA A 48 -11.12 5.05 4.84
CA ALA A 48 -10.35 6.10 5.50
C ALA A 48 -9.70 6.98 4.42
N SER A 49 -8.60 7.64 4.77
CA SER A 49 -7.80 8.42 3.83
C SER A 49 -6.32 8.35 4.20
N TYR A 50 -5.46 8.56 3.21
CA TYR A 50 -4.04 8.85 3.41
C TYR A 50 -3.65 10.09 2.60
N ASN A 51 -2.47 10.66 2.84
CA ASN A 51 -1.98 11.80 2.08
C ASN A 51 -1.12 11.31 0.91
N LYS A 52 -1.65 11.43 -0.31
CA LYS A 52 -0.93 11.07 -1.53
C LYS A 52 0.04 12.20 -1.89
N ILE A 53 1.30 11.86 -2.15
CA ILE A 53 2.30 12.84 -2.57
C ILE A 53 1.90 13.42 -3.93
N THR A 54 2.06 14.73 -4.09
CA THR A 54 1.71 15.47 -5.30
C THR A 54 2.89 16.23 -5.90
N SER A 55 3.92 16.51 -5.09
CA SER A 55 5.18 17.07 -5.56
C SER A 55 6.31 16.84 -4.57
N MET A 56 7.55 16.81 -5.08
CA MET A 56 8.78 16.79 -4.29
C MET A 56 9.77 17.79 -4.89
N ASP A 57 10.19 18.79 -4.11
CA ASP A 57 11.20 19.76 -4.54
C ASP A 57 12.61 19.29 -4.13
N GLY A 58 13.41 18.89 -5.12
CA GLY A 58 14.78 18.44 -4.91
C GLY A 58 15.74 19.49 -4.34
N THR A 59 15.39 20.78 -4.42
CA THR A 59 16.22 21.87 -3.89
C THR A 59 15.98 22.11 -2.40
N SER A 60 14.72 22.21 -1.99
CA SER A 60 14.36 22.47 -0.58
C SER A 60 14.16 21.20 0.26
N GLY A 61 13.90 20.06 -0.37
CA GLY A 61 13.47 18.83 0.32
C GLY A 61 12.02 18.85 0.77
N THR A 62 11.24 19.85 0.35
CA THR A 62 9.83 19.97 0.68
C THR A 62 9.00 19.06 -0.21
N CYS A 63 8.03 18.38 0.40
CA CYS A 63 7.06 17.54 -0.29
C CYS A 63 5.66 18.08 -0.07
N SER A 64 4.85 18.09 -1.13
CA SER A 64 3.42 18.42 -1.03
C SER A 64 2.62 17.13 -1.14
N SER A 65 1.48 17.11 -0.45
CA SER A 65 0.54 16.00 -0.50
C SER A 65 -0.90 16.50 -0.46
N SER A 66 -1.82 15.64 -0.88
CA SER A 66 -3.26 15.90 -0.79
C SER A 66 -3.98 14.70 -0.18
N PRO A 67 -5.01 14.92 0.65
CA PRO A 67 -5.84 13.83 1.15
C PRO A 67 -6.44 13.02 -0.01
N TYR A 68 -6.33 11.71 0.08
CA TYR A 68 -6.89 10.73 -0.85
C TYR A 68 -7.73 9.73 -0.05
N GLY A 69 -9.03 9.72 -0.32
CA GLY A 69 -9.96 8.80 0.34
C GLY A 69 -9.97 7.44 -0.35
N TYR A 70 -10.06 6.38 0.44
CA TYR A 70 -10.22 5.02 -0.06
C TYR A 70 -11.39 4.32 0.66
N SER A 71 -11.96 3.33 -0.02
CA SER A 71 -13.01 2.46 0.52
C SER A 71 -12.99 1.14 -0.24
N GLY A 72 -13.03 0.02 0.46
CA GLY A 72 -13.02 -1.29 -0.16
C GLY A 72 -12.83 -2.41 0.84
N SER A 73 -13.02 -3.64 0.37
CA SER A 73 -12.93 -4.86 1.18
C SER A 73 -11.49 -5.21 1.57
N LEU A 74 -10.48 -4.68 0.86
CA LEU A 74 -9.06 -4.81 1.21
C LEU A 74 -8.35 -3.46 1.28
N ALA A 75 -9.09 -2.36 1.25
CA ALA A 75 -8.51 -1.04 1.12
C ALA A 75 -7.63 -0.65 2.32
N PRO A 76 -6.44 -0.06 2.07
CA PRO A 76 -5.94 0.43 0.77
C PRO A 76 -5.10 -0.59 -0.03
N LEU A 77 -5.03 -1.85 0.39
CA LEU A 77 -4.23 -2.88 -0.29
C LEU A 77 -4.94 -3.47 -1.54
N ASP A 78 -6.18 -3.08 -1.80
CA ASP A 78 -6.85 -3.30 -3.08
C ASP A 78 -6.36 -2.37 -4.20
N GLU A 79 -5.61 -1.31 -3.86
CA GLU A 79 -4.83 -0.49 -4.80
C GLU A 79 -3.58 -1.24 -5.30
N GLU A 80 -2.79 -0.59 -6.14
CA GLU A 80 -1.51 -1.11 -6.62
C GLU A 80 -0.54 -1.38 -5.47
N VAL A 81 -0.01 -2.60 -5.43
CA VAL A 81 1.00 -3.01 -4.45
C VAL A 81 2.31 -3.44 -5.13
N SER A 82 3.40 -3.29 -4.39
CA SER A 82 4.74 -3.75 -4.76
C SER A 82 5.21 -4.82 -3.78
N LEU A 83 6.00 -5.78 -4.24
CA LEU A 83 6.61 -6.80 -3.39
C LEU A 83 8.07 -6.44 -3.13
N HIS A 84 8.54 -6.74 -1.93
CA HIS A 84 9.89 -6.41 -1.47
C HIS A 84 10.53 -7.63 -0.82
N PHE A 85 11.81 -7.81 -1.11
CA PHE A 85 12.59 -8.97 -0.67
C PHE A 85 13.90 -8.47 -0.09
N ARG A 86 14.11 -8.70 1.21
CA ARG A 86 15.33 -8.35 1.94
C ARG A 86 16.10 -9.60 2.32
N GLY A 87 17.42 -9.56 2.14
CA GLY A 87 18.29 -10.68 2.44
C GLY A 87 18.68 -10.85 3.91
N PRO A 88 19.29 -11.99 4.29
CA PRO A 88 19.72 -13.11 3.44
C PRO A 88 18.54 -13.97 2.93
N LEU A 89 18.30 -13.95 1.62
CA LEU A 89 17.11 -14.57 1.00
C LEU A 89 17.44 -15.09 -0.40
N GLU A 90 16.93 -16.28 -0.73
CA GLU A 90 16.94 -16.81 -2.09
C GLU A 90 15.51 -16.87 -2.61
N LEU A 91 15.20 -16.13 -3.68
CA LEU A 91 13.91 -16.21 -4.36
C LEU A 91 14.05 -17.17 -5.55
N LYS A 92 13.37 -18.32 -5.49
CA LYS A 92 13.40 -19.32 -6.56
C LYS A 92 12.27 -19.11 -7.57
N GLN A 93 11.06 -18.88 -7.07
CA GLN A 93 9.90 -18.64 -7.91
C GLN A 93 9.01 -17.55 -7.31
N LEU A 94 8.41 -16.75 -8.19
CA LEU A 94 7.32 -15.84 -7.86
C LEU A 94 6.25 -15.99 -8.94
N ALA A 95 4.99 -16.19 -8.54
CA ALA A 95 3.85 -16.19 -9.44
C ALA A 95 2.75 -15.28 -8.89
N VAL A 96 2.20 -14.43 -9.74
CA VAL A 96 1.10 -13.53 -9.39
C VAL A 96 -0.16 -13.96 -10.14
N TYR A 97 -1.28 -14.06 -9.44
CA TYR A 97 -2.56 -14.45 -9.99
C TYR A 97 -3.64 -13.42 -9.67
N THR A 98 -4.56 -13.25 -10.61
CA THR A 98 -5.79 -12.48 -10.43
C THR A 98 -6.99 -13.35 -10.82
N PRO A 99 -8.20 -13.11 -10.28
CA PRO A 99 -9.39 -13.84 -10.69
C PRO A 99 -9.59 -13.76 -12.22
N GLY A 100 -9.90 -14.90 -12.84
CA GLY A 100 -10.16 -14.99 -14.27
C GLY A 100 -11.44 -14.25 -14.64
N SER A 101 -11.35 -13.00 -15.12
CA SER A 101 -12.49 -12.36 -15.76
C SER A 101 -12.86 -13.15 -17.03
N SER A 102 -14.16 -13.33 -17.30
CA SER A 102 -14.68 -13.88 -18.56
C SER A 102 -14.23 -13.02 -19.76
N SER A 103 -13.01 -13.30 -20.24
CA SER A 103 -12.38 -13.00 -21.54
C SER A 103 -12.60 -11.65 -22.26
N THR A 104 -13.24 -10.62 -21.68
CA THR A 104 -13.59 -9.40 -22.45
C THR A 104 -13.24 -8.05 -21.84
N LYS A 105 -12.94 -7.91 -20.54
CA LYS A 105 -12.56 -6.60 -19.95
C LYS A 105 -11.13 -6.49 -19.41
N ALA A 106 -10.55 -7.52 -18.79
CA ALA A 106 -9.14 -7.47 -18.36
C ALA A 106 -8.15 -7.45 -19.55
N ALA A 107 -8.51 -8.09 -20.66
CA ALA A 107 -7.74 -8.04 -21.88
C ALA A 107 -7.87 -6.70 -22.62
N SER A 108 -8.96 -5.94 -22.47
CA SER A 108 -9.12 -4.66 -23.17
C SER A 108 -8.29 -3.55 -22.51
N TYR A 109 -8.17 -3.54 -21.18
CA TYR A 109 -7.33 -2.58 -20.47
C TYR A 109 -5.83 -2.79 -20.79
N ASN A 110 -5.37 -4.04 -20.78
CA ASN A 110 -3.98 -4.39 -21.09
C ASN A 110 -3.64 -4.35 -22.59
N LYS A 111 -4.62 -4.51 -23.50
CA LYS A 111 -4.38 -4.49 -24.96
C LYS A 111 -4.56 -3.11 -25.58
N ALA A 112 -5.38 -2.22 -25.01
CA ALA A 112 -5.56 -0.86 -25.53
C ALA A 112 -4.27 -0.01 -25.44
N ARG A 113 -3.35 -0.34 -24.53
CA ARG A 113 -2.02 0.31 -24.43
C ARG A 113 -0.90 -0.36 -25.23
N ARG A 114 -1.10 -1.57 -25.75
CA ARG A 114 -0.07 -2.31 -26.52
C ARG A 114 -0.05 -1.99 -28.02
N ASN A 115 -0.91 -1.10 -28.51
CA ASN A 115 -1.02 -0.76 -29.93
C ASN A 115 -0.74 0.71 -30.23
N ALA A 116 0.48 1.17 -29.94
CA ALA A 116 1.11 2.25 -30.67
C ALA A 116 2.63 2.04 -30.59
N HIS A 117 3.26 1.80 -31.74
CA HIS A 117 4.70 1.50 -31.91
C HIS A 117 5.11 0.02 -31.80
N GLU A 118 4.56 -0.85 -32.64
CA GLU A 118 5.44 -1.79 -33.33
C GLU A 118 4.86 -2.34 -34.65
N ARG A 119 5.64 -2.12 -35.73
CA ARG A 119 5.74 -2.83 -37.02
C ARG A 119 5.14 -2.19 -38.29
N ARG A 120 6.09 -1.94 -39.22
CA ARG A 120 6.06 -1.68 -40.69
C ARG A 120 5.67 -0.25 -41.12
N HIS A 121 6.45 0.46 -41.94
CA HIS A 121 6.99 0.06 -43.24
C HIS A 121 8.32 0.72 -43.66
N VAL A 122 9.05 -0.05 -44.47
CA VAL A 122 10.12 0.35 -45.41
C VAL A 122 9.55 1.19 -46.56
N ALA A 123 10.30 2.22 -46.97
CA ALA A 123 10.30 2.93 -48.27
C ALA A 123 8.98 3.55 -48.79
N HIS A 124 8.93 4.89 -48.86
CA HIS A 124 8.88 5.70 -50.09
C HIS A 124 8.65 7.17 -49.70
N GLY A 125 9.41 8.09 -50.32
CA GLY A 125 9.31 9.53 -50.07
C GLY A 125 8.10 10.17 -50.74
N HIS A 126 7.72 11.34 -50.23
CA HIS A 126 7.42 12.58 -50.97
C HIS A 126 7.21 13.68 -49.92
N GLY A 127 7.88 14.82 -50.11
CA GLY A 127 7.72 15.99 -49.26
C GLY A 127 6.50 16.82 -49.63
N HIS A 128 5.94 17.51 -48.65
CA HIS A 128 5.27 18.80 -48.83
C HIS A 128 5.51 19.67 -47.60
N ALA A 129 6.03 20.86 -47.86
CA ALA A 129 6.10 21.98 -46.95
C ALA A 129 4.76 22.74 -46.94
N HIS A 130 4.57 23.55 -45.87
CA HIS A 130 3.81 24.79 -45.73
C HIS A 130 2.58 24.84 -44.78
N LEU A 131 2.77 25.67 -43.74
CA LEU A 131 1.93 26.78 -43.24
C LEU A 131 1.13 26.65 -41.93
N HIS A 132 1.16 27.77 -41.22
CA HIS A 132 0.70 28.12 -39.87
C HIS A 132 -0.83 28.24 -39.72
N HIS A 133 -1.37 27.98 -38.51
CA HIS A 133 -2.15 28.92 -37.65
C HIS A 133 -3.06 28.19 -36.64
N GLU A 134 -2.97 28.64 -35.38
CA GLU A 134 -4.01 28.78 -34.34
C GLU A 134 -5.06 27.68 -34.11
N ARG A 135 -4.98 27.07 -32.92
CA ARG A 135 -6.12 27.04 -31.99
C ARG A 135 -5.65 26.85 -30.54
N GLU A 136 -5.49 27.97 -29.83
CA GLU A 136 -5.73 27.99 -28.38
C GLU A 136 -7.20 27.61 -28.16
N GLN A 137 -7.47 26.50 -27.49
CA GLN A 137 -8.75 26.27 -26.85
C GLN A 137 -8.52 26.34 -25.35
N LYS A 138 -8.89 27.50 -24.77
CA LYS A 138 -9.22 27.64 -23.35
C LYS A 138 -10.13 26.48 -22.97
N ARG A 139 -9.74 25.70 -21.98
CA ARG A 139 -10.63 24.76 -21.30
C ARG A 139 -11.71 25.57 -20.58
N ASP A 140 -12.97 25.26 -20.82
CA ASP A 140 -14.08 25.85 -20.10
C ASP A 140 -13.93 25.53 -18.61
N ALA A 141 -14.01 26.55 -17.76
CA ALA A 141 -14.18 26.35 -16.32
C ALA A 141 -15.49 25.58 -16.13
N ALA A 142 -15.47 24.56 -15.25
CA ALA A 142 -16.57 23.64 -14.94
C ALA A 142 -17.80 24.34 -14.32
N LEU A 143 -18.40 25.25 -15.09
CA LEU A 143 -19.52 26.09 -14.71
C LEU A 143 -20.79 25.24 -14.67
N GLY A 144 -21.45 25.22 -13.52
CA GLY A 144 -22.65 24.42 -13.27
C GLY A 144 -22.38 23.07 -12.59
N ASP A 145 -21.12 22.67 -12.41
CA ASP A 145 -20.78 21.44 -11.69
C ASP A 145 -21.11 21.57 -10.19
N LEU A 146 -21.63 20.51 -9.60
CA LEU A 146 -21.99 20.48 -8.18
C LEU A 146 -20.71 20.29 -7.34
N VAL A 147 -20.34 21.31 -6.57
CA VAL A 147 -19.20 21.30 -5.66
C VAL A 147 -19.68 20.95 -4.26
N THR A 148 -19.06 19.95 -3.64
CA THR A 148 -19.28 19.55 -2.25
C THR A 148 -18.06 19.88 -1.40
N ALA A 149 -18.27 20.53 -0.26
CA ALA A 149 -17.22 20.83 0.71
C ALA A 149 -17.75 20.68 2.14
N VAL A 150 -16.87 20.33 3.08
CA VAL A 150 -17.20 20.35 4.51
C VAL A 150 -16.80 21.71 5.06
N ILE A 151 -17.79 22.50 5.47
CA ILE A 151 -17.59 23.81 6.08
C ILE A 151 -18.21 23.77 7.47
N ASP A 152 -17.43 24.12 8.49
CA ASP A 152 -17.82 24.06 9.91
C ASP A 152 -18.41 22.70 10.34
N GLY A 153 -17.81 21.61 9.85
CA GLY A 153 -18.21 20.24 10.18
C GLY A 153 -19.53 19.79 9.56
N LYS A 154 -20.08 20.54 8.60
CA LYS A 154 -21.28 20.16 7.84
C LYS A 154 -20.95 20.07 6.35
N LEU A 155 -21.40 18.98 5.72
CA LEU A 155 -21.32 18.82 4.28
C LEU A 155 -22.31 19.79 3.62
N VAL A 156 -21.79 20.69 2.80
CA VAL A 156 -22.58 21.64 2.00
C VAL A 156 -22.25 21.47 0.52
N SER A 157 -23.22 21.74 -0.34
CA SER A 157 -23.07 21.61 -1.79
C SER A 157 -23.71 22.77 -2.54
N TRP A 158 -23.05 23.30 -3.57
CA TRP A 158 -23.57 24.37 -4.43
C TRP A 158 -23.08 24.20 -5.88
N ALA A 159 -23.73 24.86 -6.83
CA ALA A 159 -23.30 24.86 -8.23
C ALA A 159 -22.11 25.82 -8.43
N ASN A 160 -21.09 25.40 -9.17
CA ASN A 160 -19.92 26.21 -9.45
C ASN A 160 -20.25 27.30 -10.48
N ASP A 161 -20.33 28.56 -10.03
CA ASP A 161 -20.55 29.71 -10.91
C ASP A 161 -19.24 30.44 -11.27
N TYR A 162 -18.08 29.89 -10.90
CA TYR A 162 -16.79 30.53 -11.09
C TYR A 162 -16.21 30.28 -12.50
N SER A 163 -16.23 31.32 -13.33
CA SER A 163 -15.84 31.26 -14.76
C SER A 163 -14.35 31.43 -15.03
N GLY A 164 -13.51 31.41 -13.98
CA GLY A 164 -12.05 31.54 -14.12
C GLY A 164 -11.54 32.96 -14.38
N VAL A 165 -12.35 34.00 -14.16
CA VAL A 165 -11.94 35.41 -14.22
C VAL A 165 -12.20 36.08 -12.87
N ALA A 166 -11.16 36.67 -12.27
CA ALA A 166 -11.32 37.44 -11.04
C ALA A 166 -12.14 38.70 -11.29
N THR A 167 -13.36 38.76 -10.75
CA THR A 167 -14.16 39.97 -10.68
C THR A 167 -13.62 40.88 -9.58
N SER A 168 -13.32 42.12 -9.94
CA SER A 168 -12.90 43.21 -9.06
C SER A 168 -13.90 43.40 -7.91
N ALA A 169 -13.40 43.42 -6.67
CA ALA A 169 -14.19 43.77 -5.50
C ALA A 169 -14.63 45.25 -5.52
N PRO A 170 -15.82 45.61 -5.02
CA PRO A 170 -16.08 46.95 -4.53
C PRO A 170 -15.49 47.11 -3.11
N SER A 171 -14.87 48.27 -2.92
CA SER A 171 -14.25 48.78 -1.71
C SER A 171 -15.22 49.11 -0.58
N ASN A 172 -14.84 48.80 0.66
CA ASN A 172 -14.60 49.78 1.74
C ASN A 172 -14.18 49.02 3.01
N ALA A 173 -12.97 49.27 3.51
CA ALA A 173 -12.66 50.14 4.66
C ALA A 173 -13.20 49.55 5.98
N GLU A 174 -12.43 49.34 7.04
CA GLU A 174 -11.36 50.18 7.57
C GLU A 174 -10.51 49.38 8.59
N ALA A 175 -9.26 49.80 8.73
CA ALA A 175 -8.25 49.19 9.57
C ALA A 175 -8.43 49.52 11.07
N SER A 176 -7.93 48.64 11.96
CA SER A 176 -7.09 49.11 13.07
C SER A 176 -6.23 48.00 13.67
N LYS A 177 -4.95 48.35 13.83
CA LYS A 177 -3.86 47.60 14.45
C LYS A 177 -4.17 47.22 15.91
N ALA A 178 -3.69 46.05 16.29
CA ALA A 178 -3.39 45.70 17.67
C ALA A 178 -2.19 46.52 18.23
N PRO A 179 -2.11 46.66 19.56
CA PRO A 179 -0.83 46.48 20.22
C PRO A 179 -0.87 45.36 21.27
N SER A 180 0.23 44.62 21.30
CA SER A 180 0.65 43.72 22.38
C SER A 180 0.98 44.52 23.65
N TYR A 181 0.74 43.95 24.84
CA TYR A 181 1.74 43.61 25.86
C TYR A 181 1.03 43.15 27.15
N GLY A 182 1.59 42.12 27.79
CA GLY A 182 1.03 41.51 29.02
C GLY A 182 1.20 42.36 30.28
N ASN A 183 0.54 41.93 31.37
CA ASN A 183 1.18 41.41 32.58
C ASN A 183 0.14 41.21 33.72
N SER A 184 0.20 40.04 34.34
CA SER A 184 -0.06 39.70 35.76
C SER A 184 -1.09 40.43 36.63
N ARG A 185 -2.05 39.60 37.09
CA ARG A 185 -2.37 39.21 38.49
C ARG A 185 -3.00 40.21 39.49
N ILE A 186 -4.00 39.65 40.21
CA ILE A 186 -4.32 39.71 41.66
C ILE A 186 -5.69 40.32 42.05
N VAL A 187 -6.59 39.41 42.52
CA VAL A 187 -7.38 39.40 43.79
C VAL A 187 -8.36 40.59 43.98
N SER A 188 -9.65 40.44 44.34
CA SER A 188 -10.26 39.65 45.41
C SER A 188 -11.79 39.77 45.32
N THR A 189 -12.49 38.68 45.69
CA THR A 189 -13.87 38.61 46.22
C THR A 189 -13.99 39.38 47.57
N PRO A 190 -15.14 39.43 48.30
CA PRO A 190 -16.44 38.77 48.14
C PRO A 190 -17.67 39.66 48.45
N LYS A 191 -18.90 39.12 48.29
CA LYS A 191 -19.94 39.04 49.35
C LYS A 191 -21.32 38.65 48.76
N ALA A 192 -21.82 37.51 49.24
CA ALA A 192 -23.20 37.00 49.14
C ALA A 192 -24.14 37.81 50.09
N PRO A 193 -25.49 37.62 50.20
CA PRO A 193 -26.17 36.32 50.07
C PRO A 193 -27.64 36.30 49.56
N SER A 194 -28.06 35.06 49.24
CA SER A 194 -29.35 34.42 49.56
C SER A 194 -30.68 34.97 48.98
N TYR A 195 -31.40 34.13 48.23
CA TYR A 195 -32.56 33.34 48.68
C TYR A 195 -33.30 32.72 47.47
N GLY A 196 -33.79 31.48 47.61
CA GLY A 196 -35.05 31.08 46.96
C GLY A 196 -35.02 29.96 45.90
N SER A 197 -34.91 28.71 46.36
CA SER A 197 -35.66 27.52 45.89
C SER A 197 -37.11 27.85 45.45
N ALA A 198 -37.84 27.10 44.62
CA ALA A 198 -37.66 25.82 43.94
C ALA A 198 -38.85 25.57 42.99
N SER A 199 -38.65 24.60 42.09
CA SER A 199 -39.59 23.51 41.73
C SER A 199 -40.74 23.69 40.73
N SER A 200 -40.97 22.52 40.09
CA SER A 200 -42.18 21.97 39.44
C SER A 200 -42.29 22.27 37.93
N SER A 201 -42.03 21.32 37.02
CA SER A 201 -42.62 19.99 36.73
C SER A 201 -43.76 20.03 35.73
N SER A 202 -43.61 19.25 34.66
CA SER A 202 -44.59 18.66 33.72
C SER A 202 -44.06 18.81 32.30
N ALA A 203 -44.34 17.98 31.30
CA ALA A 203 -44.82 16.62 31.13
C ALA A 203 -44.73 16.39 29.60
N ALA A 204 -44.62 15.14 29.18
CA ALA A 204 -44.38 14.74 27.80
C ALA A 204 -45.51 15.13 26.82
N ALA A 205 -45.16 15.26 25.53
CA ALA A 205 -46.03 14.81 24.45
C ALA A 205 -45.20 14.37 23.23
N LYS A 206 -45.48 13.14 22.80
CA LYS A 206 -44.96 12.40 21.66
C LYS A 206 -45.96 12.59 20.52
N ALA A 207 -45.50 12.81 19.29
CA ALA A 207 -46.29 12.54 18.09
C ALA A 207 -45.39 12.04 16.96
N SER A 208 -45.86 10.96 16.34
CA SER A 208 -45.21 10.10 15.36
C SER A 208 -45.97 10.20 14.04
N SER A 209 -45.30 10.05 12.90
CA SER A 209 -45.78 9.42 11.64
C SER A 209 -44.72 9.69 10.53
N THR A 210 -43.90 8.70 10.16
CA THR A 210 -44.09 7.61 9.18
C THR A 210 -43.98 7.99 7.70
N ALA A 211 -43.03 7.31 7.03
CA ALA A 211 -42.90 6.98 5.60
C ALA A 211 -42.62 8.17 4.65
N LYS A 212 -41.72 8.06 3.66
CA LYS A 212 -41.55 6.94 2.72
C LYS A 212 -40.20 7.05 2.01
N ALA A 213 -39.53 5.90 1.88
CA ALA A 213 -38.33 5.72 1.07
C ALA A 213 -38.57 6.10 -0.40
N SER A 214 -37.57 6.73 -1.00
CA SER A 214 -37.42 6.87 -2.45
C SER A 214 -35.98 6.47 -2.79
N SER A 215 -35.85 5.26 -3.33
CA SER A 215 -34.63 4.63 -3.81
C SER A 215 -34.24 5.18 -5.19
N SER A 216 -32.97 5.53 -5.38
CA SER A 216 -32.33 5.49 -6.71
C SER A 216 -30.80 5.33 -6.59
N SER A 217 -30.39 4.07 -6.72
CA SER A 217 -29.15 3.53 -7.32
C SER A 217 -27.80 4.06 -6.85
N SER A 218 -27.27 3.42 -5.81
CA SER A 218 -25.84 3.17 -5.60
C SER A 218 -25.31 2.21 -6.66
N SER A 219 -24.24 2.58 -7.37
CA SER A 219 -23.43 1.60 -8.11
C SER A 219 -22.49 0.91 -7.12
N SER A 220 -23.00 -0.12 -6.46
CA SER A 220 -22.18 -1.18 -5.87
C SER A 220 -21.54 -1.94 -7.02
N SER A 221 -20.21 -1.91 -7.11
CA SER A 221 -19.49 -2.92 -7.87
C SER A 221 -19.47 -4.16 -6.99
N ASP A 222 -20.55 -4.91 -7.07
CA ASP A 222 -20.69 -6.21 -6.42
C ASP A 222 -19.60 -7.15 -6.97
N ASP A 223 -18.91 -7.84 -6.06
CA ASP A 223 -18.09 -9.00 -6.36
C ASP A 223 -19.00 -10.06 -6.99
N ASP A 224 -19.03 -10.09 -8.32
CA ASP A 224 -19.67 -11.15 -9.07
C ASP A 224 -19.07 -12.48 -8.61
N ASP A 225 -19.94 -13.40 -8.16
CA ASP A 225 -19.65 -14.82 -8.03
C ASP A 225 -19.03 -15.29 -9.36
N THR A 226 -17.71 -15.43 -9.39
CA THR A 226 -17.01 -15.84 -10.59
C THR A 226 -17.24 -17.33 -10.79
N SER A 227 -18.28 -17.64 -11.56
CA SER A 227 -18.40 -18.89 -12.32
C SER A 227 -17.43 -18.93 -13.52
N GLY A 228 -16.24 -18.33 -13.36
CA GLY A 228 -15.19 -18.20 -14.38
C GLY A 228 -14.07 -19.22 -14.17
N GLU A 229 -13.27 -19.47 -15.21
CA GLU A 229 -12.20 -20.47 -15.23
C GLU A 229 -11.02 -20.08 -14.29
N GLY A 230 -11.17 -20.25 -12.98
CA GLY A 230 -10.07 -20.12 -12.02
C GLY A 230 -9.40 -18.75 -11.94
N TRP A 231 -8.21 -18.76 -11.36
CA TRP A 231 -7.30 -17.62 -11.24
C TRP A 231 -6.22 -17.71 -12.31
N THR A 232 -5.97 -16.61 -13.02
CA THR A 232 -4.99 -16.56 -14.13
C THR A 232 -3.68 -15.94 -13.67
N ARG A 233 -2.55 -16.58 -14.03
CA ARG A 233 -1.21 -16.06 -13.74
C ARG A 233 -0.91 -14.85 -14.63
N THR A 234 -0.67 -13.70 -14.02
CA THR A 234 -0.38 -12.43 -14.71
C THR A 234 1.10 -12.07 -14.71
N ALA A 235 1.87 -12.61 -13.77
CA ALA A 235 3.33 -12.49 -13.76
C ALA A 235 3.99 -13.76 -13.21
N TYR A 236 5.20 -14.06 -13.69
CA TYR A 236 5.97 -15.22 -13.27
C TYR A 236 7.47 -14.96 -13.33
N TYR A 237 8.19 -15.47 -12.34
CA TYR A 237 9.63 -15.55 -12.28
C TYR A 237 10.06 -16.95 -11.88
N ASN A 238 11.14 -17.44 -12.48
CA ASN A 238 11.83 -18.66 -12.12
C ASN A 238 13.35 -18.46 -12.25
N SER A 239 14.06 -18.58 -11.12
CA SER A 239 15.50 -18.34 -11.03
C SER A 239 16.32 -19.37 -11.81
N ALA A 240 15.93 -20.64 -11.74
CA ALA A 240 16.62 -21.74 -12.41
C ALA A 240 16.55 -21.61 -13.93
N ASP A 241 15.40 -21.17 -14.46
CA ASP A 241 15.20 -20.91 -15.89
C ASP A 241 15.72 -19.54 -16.33
N LYS A 242 16.15 -18.68 -15.38
CA LYS A 242 16.48 -17.26 -15.59
C LYS A 242 15.40 -16.54 -16.41
N SER A 243 14.14 -16.76 -16.04
CA SER A 243 12.98 -16.23 -16.78
C SER A 243 12.12 -15.32 -15.91
N ALA A 244 11.62 -14.25 -16.50
CA ALA A 244 10.65 -13.34 -15.92
C ALA A 244 9.67 -12.88 -17.00
N ASP A 245 8.38 -12.86 -16.67
CA ASP A 245 7.28 -12.44 -17.54
C ASP A 245 6.26 -11.65 -16.71
N GLY A 246 5.79 -10.51 -17.19
CA GLY A 246 4.81 -9.67 -16.48
C GLY A 246 5.33 -8.92 -15.25
N LEU A 247 6.63 -8.96 -14.97
CA LEU A 247 7.25 -8.28 -13.82
C LEU A 247 8.63 -7.70 -14.14
N VAL A 248 9.08 -6.78 -13.28
CA VAL A 248 10.41 -6.17 -13.32
C VAL A 248 11.05 -6.18 -11.92
N PHE A 249 12.36 -6.40 -11.88
CA PHE A 249 13.18 -6.27 -10.67
C PHE A 249 13.80 -4.87 -10.57
N LEU A 250 13.51 -4.20 -9.47
CA LEU A 250 14.01 -2.88 -9.10
C LEU A 250 14.76 -2.96 -7.77
N ASN A 251 15.46 -1.91 -7.39
CA ASN A 251 16.05 -1.73 -6.07
C ASN A 251 16.23 -0.23 -5.75
N HIS A 252 16.70 0.08 -4.55
CA HIS A 252 16.93 1.44 -4.06
C HIS A 252 18.36 1.95 -4.37
N GLU A 253 18.86 1.67 -5.57
CA GLU A 253 20.23 2.00 -6.01
C GLU A 253 20.25 3.09 -7.11
N GLY A 254 19.23 3.96 -7.10
CA GLY A 254 19.09 5.08 -8.04
C GLY A 254 20.36 5.90 -8.16
N GLY A 255 20.73 6.28 -9.39
CA GLY A 255 22.03 6.92 -9.69
C GLY A 255 23.13 5.92 -10.08
N SER A 256 22.89 4.61 -9.94
CA SER A 256 23.72 3.55 -10.52
C SER A 256 23.05 2.97 -11.77
N GLY A 257 23.40 3.49 -12.95
CA GLY A 257 22.89 3.01 -14.24
C GLY A 257 21.47 3.46 -14.61
N SER A 258 20.55 3.50 -13.64
CA SER A 258 19.19 4.05 -13.77
C SER A 258 18.73 4.71 -12.48
N GLY A 259 17.55 5.34 -12.51
CA GLY A 259 17.09 6.17 -11.39
C GLY A 259 17.98 7.39 -11.17
N VAL A 260 17.78 8.05 -10.03
CA VAL A 260 18.53 9.23 -9.61
C VAL A 260 19.00 9.11 -8.16
N PHE A 261 20.07 9.82 -7.86
CA PHE A 261 20.52 10.09 -6.50
C PHE A 261 20.63 11.60 -6.31
N ASP A 262 20.18 12.09 -5.16
CA ASP A 262 20.52 13.41 -4.67
C ASP A 262 20.67 13.38 -3.14
N TYR A 263 21.26 14.44 -2.58
CA TYR A 263 21.49 14.52 -1.13
C TYR A 263 20.23 14.86 -0.33
N THR A 264 19.12 15.16 -1.00
CA THR A 264 17.85 15.60 -0.40
C THR A 264 16.97 14.39 -0.09
N PHE A 265 16.79 13.51 -1.07
CA PHE A 265 15.91 12.34 -1.03
C PHE A 265 16.68 11.02 -1.19
N GLY A 266 18.00 11.04 -1.32
CA GLY A 266 18.80 9.83 -1.47
C GLY A 266 18.55 9.13 -2.80
N ASN A 267 18.74 7.80 -2.81
CA ASN A 267 18.52 6.97 -3.98
C ASN A 267 17.03 6.81 -4.30
N SER A 268 16.67 6.93 -5.58
CA SER A 268 15.35 6.54 -6.09
C SER A 268 15.31 5.04 -6.43
N LEU A 269 14.18 4.57 -6.95
CA LEU A 269 14.13 3.27 -7.63
C LEU A 269 15.03 3.26 -8.88
N SER A 270 15.73 2.15 -9.06
CA SER A 270 16.52 1.77 -10.24
C SER A 270 16.18 0.35 -10.66
N TYR A 271 16.54 -0.04 -11.88
CA TYR A 271 16.61 -1.46 -12.23
C TYR A 271 17.66 -2.14 -11.36
N ALA A 272 17.34 -3.31 -10.80
CA ALA A 272 18.32 -4.11 -10.10
C ALA A 272 19.32 -4.74 -11.08
N SER A 273 20.57 -4.92 -10.66
CA SER A 273 21.51 -5.84 -11.28
C SER A 273 21.02 -7.28 -11.13
N ALA A 274 21.56 -8.19 -11.95
CA ALA A 274 21.12 -9.58 -11.94
C ALA A 274 21.36 -10.26 -10.58
N ASP A 275 22.39 -9.87 -9.82
CA ASP A 275 22.63 -10.33 -8.44
C ASP A 275 21.85 -9.56 -7.36
N GLY A 276 21.00 -8.60 -7.75
CA GLY A 276 20.21 -7.76 -6.85
C GLY A 276 20.99 -6.69 -6.06
N CYS A 277 22.32 -6.66 -6.15
CA CYS A 277 23.18 -5.92 -5.22
C CYS A 277 23.51 -4.48 -5.65
N SER A 278 23.20 -4.09 -6.89
CA SER A 278 23.53 -2.76 -7.43
C SER A 278 22.49 -2.30 -8.45
N GLY A 279 22.55 -1.05 -8.90
CA GLY A 279 21.70 -0.56 -9.98
C GLY A 279 22.21 -0.95 -11.39
N SER A 280 21.29 -1.16 -12.32
CA SER A 280 21.52 -1.48 -13.74
C SER A 280 20.95 -0.40 -14.66
N SER A 281 21.49 -0.28 -15.88
CA SER A 281 20.98 0.65 -16.91
C SER A 281 19.71 0.17 -17.62
N SER A 282 19.35 -1.10 -17.48
CA SER A 282 18.19 -1.72 -18.12
C SER A 282 17.63 -2.86 -17.26
N PRO A 283 16.34 -3.24 -17.42
CA PRO A 283 15.77 -4.38 -16.71
C PRO A 283 16.65 -5.63 -16.81
N GLN A 284 16.91 -6.28 -15.68
CA GLN A 284 17.60 -7.57 -15.61
C GLN A 284 16.67 -8.60 -14.97
N VAL A 285 16.89 -9.87 -15.27
CA VAL A 285 16.28 -10.98 -14.54
C VAL A 285 17.19 -11.28 -13.35
N LEU A 286 16.62 -11.39 -12.15
CA LEU A 286 17.34 -11.79 -10.95
C LEU A 286 17.95 -13.19 -11.17
N GLU A 287 19.20 -13.39 -10.79
CA GLU A 287 19.88 -14.68 -10.88
C GLU A 287 19.42 -15.62 -9.76
N ASP A 288 19.73 -16.90 -9.93
CA ASP A 288 19.60 -17.86 -8.84
C ASP A 288 20.71 -17.66 -7.81
N CYS A 289 20.54 -16.65 -6.95
CA CYS A 289 21.51 -16.23 -5.96
C CYS A 289 20.86 -15.89 -4.61
N THR A 290 21.70 -15.82 -3.58
CA THR A 290 21.31 -15.26 -2.28
C THR A 290 21.41 -13.74 -2.34
N ILE A 291 20.29 -13.05 -2.17
CA ILE A 291 20.26 -11.62 -1.81
C ILE A 291 20.90 -11.52 -0.43
N PRO A 292 22.02 -10.79 -0.25
CA PRO A 292 22.72 -10.76 1.04
C PRO A 292 21.99 -9.89 2.08
N SER A 293 22.39 -10.03 3.35
CA SER A 293 22.00 -9.09 4.43
C SER A 293 22.12 -7.63 3.97
N GLU A 294 21.17 -6.79 4.40
CA GLU A 294 21.10 -5.34 4.10
C GLU A 294 20.83 -4.99 2.62
N THR A 295 20.62 -5.98 1.75
CA THR A 295 20.24 -5.77 0.35
C THR A 295 18.76 -6.04 0.14
N GLU A 296 18.14 -5.21 -0.70
CA GLU A 296 16.71 -5.27 -1.00
C GLU A 296 16.46 -5.26 -2.51
N VAL A 297 15.53 -6.11 -2.94
CA VAL A 297 15.00 -6.14 -4.30
C VAL A 297 13.49 -5.88 -4.23
N VAL A 298 13.01 -5.04 -5.14
CA VAL A 298 11.60 -4.66 -5.30
C VAL A 298 11.06 -5.29 -6.58
N VAL A 299 9.86 -5.85 -6.53
CA VAL A 299 9.15 -6.40 -7.69
C VAL A 299 7.86 -5.63 -7.93
N MET A 300 7.72 -5.19 -9.18
CA MET A 300 6.53 -4.53 -9.72
C MET A 300 6.13 -5.21 -11.03
N THR A 301 5.00 -4.81 -11.62
CA THR A 301 4.65 -5.24 -12.97
C THR A 301 5.66 -4.72 -13.99
N ASP A 302 5.72 -5.31 -15.18
CA ASP A 302 6.53 -4.81 -16.30
C ASP A 302 5.90 -3.60 -17.04
N SER A 303 4.78 -3.07 -16.53
CA SER A 303 4.12 -1.89 -17.08
C SER A 303 4.75 -0.62 -16.51
N LYS A 304 5.57 0.07 -17.31
CA LYS A 304 6.24 1.30 -16.90
C LYS A 304 5.22 2.43 -16.70
N CYS A 305 5.47 3.28 -15.69
CA CYS A 305 4.66 4.48 -15.52
C CYS A 305 4.90 5.50 -16.65
N GLY A 306 3.87 6.25 -17.02
CA GLY A 306 3.85 7.35 -17.98
C GLY A 306 2.89 8.46 -17.54
N ASP A 307 2.63 9.41 -18.42
CA ASP A 307 1.73 10.53 -18.11
C ASP A 307 0.26 10.05 -18.04
N ASP A 308 -0.47 10.52 -17.02
CA ASP A 308 -1.91 10.28 -16.81
C ASP A 308 -2.33 8.78 -16.80
N ASP A 309 -1.49 7.92 -16.24
CA ASP A 309 -1.64 6.47 -16.39
C ASP A 309 -2.18 5.71 -15.17
N GLY A 310 -2.41 6.40 -14.06
CA GLY A 310 -2.84 5.82 -12.79
C GLY A 310 -1.75 5.71 -11.73
N CYS A 311 -0.46 5.82 -12.09
CA CYS A 311 0.64 5.68 -11.13
C CYS A 311 0.63 6.73 -10.02
N GLY A 312 0.01 7.90 -10.25
CA GLY A 312 0.11 9.05 -9.36
C GLY A 312 1.44 9.78 -9.51
N TYR A 313 1.80 10.57 -8.50
CA TYR A 313 3.10 11.22 -8.48
C TYR A 313 4.20 10.19 -8.22
N TYR A 314 5.29 10.28 -8.96
CA TYR A 314 6.53 9.57 -8.72
C TYR A 314 7.69 10.56 -8.86
N ARG A 315 8.78 10.33 -8.15
CA ARG A 315 9.93 11.24 -8.14
C ARG A 315 10.53 11.38 -9.55
N ASP A 316 10.81 12.61 -9.97
CA ASP A 316 11.42 12.84 -11.29
C ASP A 316 12.74 12.07 -11.45
N GLY A 317 12.93 11.47 -12.63
CA GLY A 317 14.06 10.61 -12.95
C GLY A 317 14.07 9.22 -12.29
N THR A 318 13.08 8.87 -11.45
CA THR A 318 12.98 7.53 -10.86
C THR A 318 12.58 6.47 -11.89
N THR A 319 12.93 5.21 -11.61
CA THR A 319 12.47 4.06 -12.41
C THR A 319 11.11 3.59 -11.90
N ALA A 320 10.03 4.24 -12.36
CA ALA A 320 8.66 3.98 -11.91
C ALA A 320 7.91 2.96 -12.78
N TYR A 321 7.26 1.99 -12.13
CA TYR A 321 6.42 0.95 -12.74
C TYR A 321 5.10 0.80 -11.97
N HIS A 322 4.08 0.29 -12.64
CA HIS A 322 2.80 -0.09 -12.04
C HIS A 322 2.97 -1.24 -11.03
N GLY A 323 2.25 -1.17 -9.91
CA GLY A 323 2.16 -2.26 -8.95
C GLY A 323 1.10 -3.28 -9.39
N PHE A 324 0.93 -4.33 -8.61
CA PHE A 324 -0.12 -5.33 -8.82
C PHE A 324 -1.45 -4.80 -8.26
N ASP A 325 -2.33 -4.38 -9.16
CA ASP A 325 -3.61 -3.76 -8.79
C ASP A 325 -4.73 -4.76 -8.52
N GLY A 326 -5.82 -4.28 -7.92
CA GLY A 326 -7.12 -4.94 -7.87
C GLY A 326 -7.50 -5.49 -6.50
N PRO A 327 -8.81 -5.63 -6.21
CA PRO A 327 -9.32 -6.05 -4.89
C PRO A 327 -9.13 -7.53 -4.59
N SER A 328 -8.62 -8.31 -5.54
CA SER A 328 -8.35 -9.74 -5.35
C SER A 328 -7.11 -10.12 -6.14
N LYS A 329 -6.12 -10.63 -5.43
CA LYS A 329 -4.81 -10.97 -5.97
C LYS A 329 -4.13 -12.00 -5.08
N ALA A 330 -3.35 -12.86 -5.71
CA ALA A 330 -2.61 -13.89 -5.01
C ALA A 330 -1.16 -13.92 -5.46
N PHE A 331 -0.25 -14.05 -4.51
CA PHE A 331 1.19 -14.10 -4.73
C PHE A 331 1.71 -15.42 -4.18
N PHE A 332 2.41 -16.17 -5.02
CA PHE A 332 2.93 -17.48 -4.68
C PHE A 332 4.45 -17.42 -4.78
N PHE A 333 5.12 -17.87 -3.73
CA PHE A 333 6.56 -17.75 -3.57
C PHE A 333 7.16 -19.12 -3.36
N GLU A 334 8.33 -19.38 -3.96
CA GLU A 334 9.25 -20.40 -3.50
C GLU A 334 10.55 -19.71 -3.09
N PHE A 335 10.94 -19.86 -1.83
CA PHE A 335 12.07 -19.11 -1.28
C PHE A 335 12.79 -19.82 -0.13
N SER A 336 14.02 -19.40 0.14
CA SER A 336 14.80 -19.73 1.34
C SER A 336 15.20 -18.44 2.06
N MET A 337 15.37 -18.51 3.38
CA MET A 337 15.86 -17.42 4.23
C MET A 337 17.06 -17.94 5.03
N PRO A 338 18.20 -18.22 4.39
CA PRO A 338 19.35 -18.85 5.06
C PRO A 338 19.86 -17.98 6.20
N ASP A 339 20.33 -18.61 7.28
CA ASP A 339 21.06 -17.92 8.34
C ASP A 339 22.50 -17.68 7.87
N ASP A 340 22.87 -16.41 7.64
CA ASP A 340 24.23 -16.05 7.21
C ASP A 340 25.23 -15.92 8.39
N GLY A 341 24.78 -16.24 9.60
CA GLY A 341 25.58 -16.26 10.84
C GLY A 341 25.98 -14.88 11.34
N LYS A 342 25.56 -13.80 10.67
CA LYS A 342 25.91 -12.44 11.07
C LYS A 342 25.01 -11.96 12.22
N THR A 343 25.57 -11.08 13.03
CA THR A 343 24.88 -10.42 14.14
C THR A 343 24.77 -8.92 13.86
N ALA A 344 23.71 -8.29 14.38
CA ALA A 344 23.51 -6.86 14.25
C ALA A 344 24.01 -6.11 15.49
N ALA A 345 24.68 -4.98 15.29
CA ALA A 345 25.09 -4.08 16.39
C ALA A 345 23.90 -3.37 17.06
N SER A 346 22.76 -3.33 16.39
CA SER A 346 21.52 -2.69 16.81
C SER A 346 20.33 -3.38 16.16
N LYS A 347 19.18 -3.39 16.83
CA LYS A 347 17.91 -3.88 16.26
C LYS A 347 17.44 -3.10 15.02
N TYR A 348 18.06 -1.95 14.74
CA TYR A 348 17.76 -1.10 13.58
C TYR A 348 18.69 -1.35 12.39
N THR A 349 19.59 -2.32 12.48
CA THR A 349 20.45 -2.73 11.36
C THR A 349 19.97 -4.10 10.89
N PRO A 350 19.34 -4.21 9.70
CA PRO A 350 18.67 -5.43 9.25
C PRO A 350 19.67 -6.48 8.72
N VAL A 351 20.65 -6.83 9.54
CA VAL A 351 21.64 -7.86 9.26
C VAL A 351 21.08 -9.20 9.71
N ASN A 352 21.12 -10.21 8.84
CA ASN A 352 20.58 -11.54 9.10
C ASN A 352 19.09 -11.51 9.51
N MET A 353 18.35 -10.56 8.95
CA MET A 353 16.94 -10.27 9.20
C MET A 353 16.18 -10.25 7.86
N PRO A 354 16.11 -11.38 7.15
CA PRO A 354 15.44 -11.42 5.86
C PRO A 354 13.95 -11.15 6.01
N ALA A 355 13.35 -10.63 4.95
CA ALA A 355 11.93 -10.40 4.94
C ALA A 355 11.32 -10.43 3.54
N ILE A 356 10.03 -10.76 3.49
CA ILE A 356 9.16 -10.59 2.34
C ILE A 356 7.99 -9.73 2.82
N TRP A 357 7.81 -8.57 2.20
CA TRP A 357 6.72 -7.65 2.53
C TRP A 357 6.12 -7.03 1.27
N MET A 358 5.02 -6.34 1.47
CA MET A 358 4.24 -5.69 0.42
C MET A 358 3.94 -4.25 0.82
N LEU A 359 4.16 -3.31 -0.10
CA LEU A 359 3.84 -1.90 0.10
C LEU A 359 2.82 -1.42 -0.92
N ASN A 360 1.95 -0.49 -0.54
CA ASN A 360 1.27 0.35 -1.53
C ASN A 360 2.31 0.98 -2.47
N ALA A 361 2.10 0.84 -3.78
CA ALA A 361 3.10 1.16 -4.80
C ALA A 361 3.46 2.65 -4.85
N GLN A 362 2.67 3.54 -4.23
CA GLN A 362 3.02 4.95 -4.04
C GLN A 362 4.29 5.12 -3.20
N ILE A 363 4.53 4.23 -2.22
CA ILE A 363 5.67 4.33 -1.29
C ILE A 363 7.01 4.24 -2.03
N PRO A 364 7.33 3.14 -2.74
CA PRO A 364 8.61 3.03 -3.45
C PRO A 364 8.71 3.97 -4.65
N ARG A 365 7.59 4.40 -5.26
CA ARG A 365 7.62 5.41 -6.36
C ARG A 365 8.04 6.80 -5.90
N THR A 366 7.85 7.11 -4.62
CA THR A 366 8.13 8.42 -4.03
C THR A 366 9.38 8.34 -3.16
N LEU A 367 9.21 8.10 -1.86
CA LEU A 367 10.31 7.93 -0.91
C LEU A 367 9.96 6.87 0.12
N GLN A 368 10.53 5.68 0.00
CA GLN A 368 10.40 4.62 0.99
C GLN A 368 11.27 4.90 2.23
N TYR A 369 12.52 5.30 2.01
CA TYR A 369 13.47 5.60 3.07
C TYR A 369 13.90 7.07 3.01
N GLY A 370 13.66 7.83 4.09
CA GLY A 370 14.03 9.24 4.16
C GLY A 370 12.92 10.08 4.80
N ASN A 371 12.78 11.34 4.38
CA ASN A 371 11.80 12.26 4.96
C ASN A 371 10.38 11.67 4.90
N ALA A 372 9.79 11.40 6.07
CA ALA A 372 8.48 10.77 6.20
C ALA A 372 7.33 11.59 5.56
N GLU A 373 7.47 12.92 5.45
CA GLU A 373 6.49 13.79 4.78
C GLU A 373 6.44 13.58 3.26
N CYS A 374 7.45 12.93 2.70
CA CYS A 374 7.56 12.60 1.28
C CYS A 374 7.07 11.18 0.96
N SER A 375 6.37 10.56 1.91
CA SER A 375 5.80 9.22 1.78
C SER A 375 4.39 9.21 2.32
N CYS A 376 3.50 8.43 1.69
CA CYS A 376 2.18 8.21 2.23
C CYS A 376 2.16 7.22 3.42
N TRP A 377 3.27 6.52 3.69
CA TRP A 377 3.33 5.41 4.65
C TRP A 377 2.82 5.81 6.04
N THR A 378 3.32 6.91 6.59
CA THR A 378 2.92 7.42 7.91
C THR A 378 1.47 7.92 7.98
N THR A 379 0.84 8.10 6.83
CA THR A 379 -0.54 8.57 6.70
C THR A 379 -1.52 7.46 6.35
N GLY A 380 -1.05 6.21 6.29
CA GLY A 380 -1.91 5.03 6.25
C GLY A 380 -2.17 4.42 4.87
N CYS A 381 -1.31 4.65 3.87
CA CYS A 381 -1.48 4.03 2.54
C CYS A 381 -1.18 2.53 2.50
N GLY A 382 -0.56 1.96 3.54
CA GLY A 382 -0.52 0.52 3.77
C GLY A 382 0.81 -0.16 3.50
N GLU A 383 1.15 -1.07 4.41
CA GLU A 383 2.25 -2.04 4.34
C GLU A 383 1.78 -3.35 4.97
N PHE A 384 2.20 -4.48 4.40
CA PHE A 384 1.94 -5.80 4.97
C PHE A 384 3.20 -6.65 4.93
N ASP A 385 3.74 -6.92 6.12
CA ASP A 385 4.84 -7.85 6.31
C ASP A 385 4.30 -9.27 6.29
N ILE A 386 4.80 -10.09 5.36
CA ILE A 386 4.29 -11.43 5.10
C ILE A 386 5.14 -12.44 5.87
N PHE A 387 6.45 -12.34 5.73
CA PHE A 387 7.44 -13.11 6.48
C PHE A 387 8.56 -12.15 6.90
N GLU A 388 8.59 -11.72 8.15
CA GLU A 388 9.63 -10.81 8.65
C GLU A 388 10.37 -11.38 9.87
N VAL A 389 11.69 -11.47 9.75
CA VAL A 389 12.58 -11.78 10.88
C VAL A 389 12.90 -10.49 11.64
N LEU A 390 12.45 -10.39 12.89
CA LEU A 390 12.54 -9.16 13.72
C LEU A 390 13.84 -8.99 14.49
N ALA A 391 14.73 -9.99 14.47
CA ALA A 391 16.05 -9.91 15.11
C ALA A 391 17.09 -10.74 14.35
N ALA A 392 18.35 -10.29 14.38
CA ALA A 392 19.44 -10.94 13.66
C ALA A 392 19.57 -12.43 14.04
N GLY A 393 19.48 -13.30 13.03
CA GLY A 393 19.59 -14.75 13.21
C GLY A 393 18.37 -15.42 13.85
N ASP A 394 17.29 -14.68 14.12
CA ASP A 394 16.07 -15.28 14.62
C ASP A 394 15.52 -16.27 13.57
N THR A 395 15.00 -17.38 14.06
CA THR A 395 14.47 -18.49 13.25
C THR A 395 12.96 -18.41 13.10
N ARG A 396 12.36 -17.27 13.46
CA ARG A 396 10.91 -17.03 13.43
C ARG A 396 10.61 -15.84 12.53
N CYS A 397 9.61 -15.99 11.67
CA CYS A 397 9.07 -14.94 10.81
C CYS A 397 7.69 -14.52 11.31
N LYS A 398 7.50 -13.22 11.49
CA LYS A 398 6.24 -12.59 11.88
C LYS A 398 5.54 -12.01 10.66
N SER A 399 4.23 -11.78 10.80
CA SER A 399 3.46 -10.99 9.85
C SER A 399 2.79 -9.82 10.57
N THR A 400 2.68 -8.68 9.88
CA THR A 400 2.11 -7.45 10.45
C THR A 400 1.45 -6.61 9.37
N LEU A 401 0.24 -6.12 9.65
CA LEU A 401 -0.41 -5.08 8.85
C LEU A 401 -0.13 -3.71 9.47
N HIS A 402 0.36 -2.80 8.64
CA HIS A 402 0.60 -1.41 8.94
C HIS A 402 -0.31 -0.53 8.06
N GLY A 403 -1.00 0.43 8.67
CA GLY A 403 -1.94 1.31 7.98
C GLY A 403 -2.89 2.00 8.95
N ASN A 404 -3.99 2.57 8.44
CA ASN A 404 -5.05 3.11 9.31
C ASN A 404 -5.72 2.01 10.16
N LYS A 405 -5.80 0.80 9.61
CA LYS A 405 -6.00 -0.44 10.37
C LYS A 405 -4.65 -1.15 10.46
N ALA A 406 -4.27 -1.56 11.65
CA ALA A 406 -2.98 -2.17 11.91
C ALA A 406 -3.09 -3.28 12.96
N GLY A 407 -2.17 -4.24 12.89
CA GLY A 407 -2.09 -5.34 13.84
C GLY A 407 -1.15 -6.44 13.33
N GLY A 408 -0.47 -7.11 14.27
CA GLY A 408 0.42 -8.23 13.97
C GLY A 408 0.06 -9.42 14.85
N ASP A 409 0.13 -10.62 14.26
CA ASP A 409 -0.11 -11.87 14.96
C ASP A 409 1.16 -12.27 15.73
N SER A 410 1.05 -12.76 16.97
CA SER A 410 2.20 -13.30 17.71
C SER A 410 2.52 -14.74 17.41
N ASP A 411 1.63 -15.46 16.75
CA ASP A 411 2.00 -16.67 16.06
C ASP A 411 2.96 -16.36 14.90
N TYR A 412 3.82 -17.31 14.58
CA TYR A 412 4.95 -17.09 13.68
C TYR A 412 5.16 -18.27 12.74
N PHE A 413 5.71 -18.01 11.57
CA PHE A 413 6.22 -19.05 10.70
C PHE A 413 7.65 -19.40 11.10
N ALA A 414 8.04 -20.67 11.03
CA ALA A 414 9.45 -21.02 11.06
C ALA A 414 10.17 -20.41 9.85
N ARG A 415 11.27 -19.71 10.09
CA ARG A 415 12.17 -19.21 9.03
C ARG A 415 12.74 -20.41 8.27
N PRO A 416 12.64 -20.46 6.93
CA PRO A 416 13.21 -21.54 6.14
C PRO A 416 14.74 -21.39 6.01
N THR A 417 15.48 -21.70 7.08
CA THR A 417 16.94 -21.55 7.15
C THR A 417 17.71 -22.65 6.42
N ASN A 418 17.06 -23.78 6.12
CA ASN A 418 17.63 -24.90 5.39
C ASN A 418 16.64 -25.40 4.32
N GLY A 419 17.02 -25.25 3.06
CA GLY A 419 16.15 -25.54 1.92
C GLY A 419 15.13 -24.43 1.64
N THR A 420 14.21 -24.71 0.72
CA THR A 420 13.14 -23.80 0.32
C THR A 420 11.80 -24.24 0.91
N ILE A 421 10.87 -23.29 1.01
CA ILE A 421 9.46 -23.58 1.20
C ILE A 421 8.66 -22.92 0.07
N LYS A 422 7.45 -23.41 -0.16
CA LYS A 422 6.44 -22.73 -0.96
C LYS A 422 5.40 -22.07 -0.07
N ALA A 423 4.98 -20.86 -0.41
CA ALA A 423 3.93 -20.15 0.32
C ALA A 423 3.01 -19.39 -0.64
N ALA A 424 1.76 -19.20 -0.24
CA ALA A 424 0.81 -18.31 -0.89
C ALA A 424 0.40 -17.18 0.06
N LEU A 425 0.33 -15.98 -0.50
CA LEU A 425 -0.40 -14.83 0.02
C LEU A 425 -1.65 -14.63 -0.84
N LEU A 426 -2.83 -14.71 -0.25
CA LEU A 426 -4.10 -14.47 -0.94
C LEU A 426 -4.80 -13.26 -0.30
N LEU A 427 -4.95 -12.20 -1.09
CA LEU A 427 -5.82 -11.08 -0.79
C LEU A 427 -7.16 -11.37 -1.46
N TYR A 428 -8.19 -11.65 -0.67
CA TYR A 428 -9.51 -11.96 -1.19
C TYR A 428 -10.63 -11.53 -0.24
N LYS A 429 -11.61 -10.80 -0.78
CA LYS A 429 -12.73 -10.20 -0.03
C LYS A 429 -12.19 -9.34 1.12
N ASP A 430 -12.51 -9.67 2.37
CA ASP A 430 -12.14 -8.91 3.58
C ASP A 430 -11.00 -9.57 4.38
N ASN A 431 -10.19 -10.40 3.70
CA ASN A 431 -9.17 -11.21 4.34
C ASN A 431 -7.85 -11.23 3.58
N ILE A 432 -6.76 -11.35 4.34
CA ILE A 432 -5.42 -11.68 3.85
C ILE A 432 -5.05 -13.05 4.42
N HIS A 433 -4.81 -14.03 3.56
CA HIS A 433 -4.40 -15.38 3.97
C HIS A 433 -2.93 -15.60 3.61
N ILE A 434 -2.13 -16.06 4.57
CA ILE A 434 -0.78 -16.56 4.38
C ILE A 434 -0.79 -18.07 4.65
N LYS A 435 -0.32 -18.89 3.72
CA LYS A 435 -0.25 -20.35 3.90
C LYS A 435 1.03 -20.94 3.32
N VAL A 436 1.73 -21.74 4.11
CA VAL A 436 2.80 -22.63 3.62
C VAL A 436 2.16 -23.77 2.84
N LEU A 437 2.65 -24.02 1.63
CA LEU A 437 2.10 -24.96 0.66
C LEU A 437 2.92 -26.25 0.62
N ASP A 438 2.33 -27.32 0.12
CA ASP A 438 3.06 -28.54 -0.23
C ASP A 438 4.12 -28.25 -1.31
N ASP A 439 5.30 -28.86 -1.17
CA ASP A 439 6.42 -28.72 -2.11
C ASP A 439 6.04 -29.15 -3.55
N SER A 440 5.08 -30.06 -3.69
CA SER A 440 4.56 -30.49 -5.00
C SER A 440 3.67 -29.45 -5.69
N THR A 441 3.31 -28.35 -5.02
CA THR A 441 2.47 -27.31 -5.61
C THR A 441 3.15 -26.69 -6.82
N ASN A 442 2.48 -26.75 -7.97
CA ASN A 442 2.97 -26.20 -9.22
C ASN A 442 2.39 -24.81 -9.47
N PHE A 443 3.25 -23.82 -9.72
CA PHE A 443 2.83 -22.46 -10.06
C PHE A 443 2.48 -22.36 -11.54
N GLY A 444 1.43 -23.07 -11.96
CA GLY A 444 0.98 -23.15 -13.35
C GLY A 444 0.44 -21.82 -13.91
N LYS A 445 -0.01 -21.82 -15.18
CA LYS A 445 -0.62 -20.63 -15.79
C LYS A 445 -1.97 -20.24 -15.16
N THR A 446 -2.59 -21.18 -14.47
CA THR A 446 -3.87 -21.01 -13.79
C THR A 446 -3.82 -21.72 -12.45
N MET A 447 -4.51 -21.17 -11.45
CA MET A 447 -4.86 -21.84 -10.21
C MET A 447 -6.37 -22.07 -10.20
N GLY A 448 -6.82 -23.29 -9.90
CA GLY A 448 -8.25 -23.60 -9.90
C GLY A 448 -8.96 -22.97 -8.70
N ASP A 449 -10.25 -22.66 -8.84
CA ASP A 449 -11.06 -22.11 -7.73
C ASP A 449 -11.14 -23.07 -6.54
N THR A 450 -11.06 -24.38 -6.80
CA THR A 450 -10.98 -25.40 -5.74
C THR A 450 -9.76 -25.17 -4.86
N PHE A 451 -8.58 -24.91 -5.43
CA PHE A 451 -7.36 -24.65 -4.65
C PHE A 451 -7.53 -23.41 -3.76
N VAL A 452 -8.09 -22.33 -4.31
CA VAL A 452 -8.32 -21.08 -3.58
C VAL A 452 -9.38 -21.26 -2.48
N THR A 453 -10.47 -21.98 -2.78
CA THR A 453 -11.54 -22.26 -1.83
C THR A 453 -11.05 -23.14 -0.68
N GLU A 454 -10.24 -24.16 -0.97
CA GLU A 454 -9.60 -25.01 0.04
C GLU A 454 -8.62 -24.21 0.89
N MET A 455 -7.79 -23.34 0.29
CA MET A 455 -6.91 -22.44 1.03
C MET A 455 -7.69 -21.55 2.00
N ILE A 456 -8.83 -20.99 1.59
CA ILE A 456 -9.68 -20.19 2.48
C ILE A 456 -10.26 -21.06 3.59
N ALA A 457 -10.83 -22.22 3.25
CA ALA A 457 -11.44 -23.12 4.24
C ALA A 457 -10.44 -23.58 5.31
N ASP A 458 -9.20 -23.88 4.91
CA ASP A 458 -8.15 -24.38 5.79
C ASP A 458 -7.61 -23.33 6.77
N THR A 459 -7.83 -22.04 6.51
CA THR A 459 -7.16 -20.95 7.24
C THR A 459 -8.11 -20.07 8.04
N MET A 460 -9.41 -20.37 8.02
CA MET A 460 -10.47 -19.52 8.61
C MET A 460 -10.89 -19.93 10.02
N ALA A 461 -10.09 -20.74 10.72
CA ALA A 461 -10.32 -21.09 12.12
C ALA A 461 -9.00 -21.41 12.84
N ASP A 462 -8.84 -20.91 14.07
CA ASP A 462 -7.72 -21.26 14.94
C ASP A 462 -7.64 -22.79 15.12
N SER A 463 -6.44 -23.34 14.92
CA SER A 463 -6.21 -24.77 15.10
C SER A 463 -4.76 -25.06 15.50
N MET A 464 -4.58 -25.57 16.71
CA MET A 464 -3.27 -26.08 17.16
C MET A 464 -2.87 -27.36 16.42
N GLU A 465 -3.83 -28.15 15.95
CA GLU A 465 -3.57 -29.41 15.22
C GLU A 465 -3.11 -29.13 13.79
N ASN A 466 -3.77 -28.19 13.12
CA ASN A 466 -3.48 -27.83 11.74
C ASN A 466 -2.48 -26.66 11.63
N LEU A 467 -2.02 -26.11 12.76
CA LEU A 467 -1.07 -25.00 12.84
C LEU A 467 -1.60 -23.73 12.13
N VAL A 468 -2.79 -23.29 12.51
CA VAL A 468 -3.51 -22.17 11.90
C VAL A 468 -3.86 -21.13 12.95
N SER A 469 -3.62 -19.85 12.65
CA SER A 469 -4.11 -18.70 13.40
C SER A 469 -5.05 -17.83 12.55
N LEU A 470 -6.16 -17.37 13.14
CA LEU A 470 -7.11 -16.43 12.56
C LEU A 470 -7.05 -15.10 13.31
N PHE A 471 -6.16 -14.21 12.91
CA PHE A 471 -6.01 -12.89 13.50
C PHE A 471 -7.13 -11.92 13.11
N LYS A 472 -7.90 -11.43 14.09
CA LYS A 472 -8.96 -10.42 13.88
C LYS A 472 -8.43 -9.02 14.12
N LEU A 473 -8.45 -8.19 13.09
CA LEU A 473 -8.11 -6.78 13.24
C LEU A 473 -9.18 -6.06 14.07
N SER A 474 -8.75 -5.17 14.97
CA SER A 474 -9.66 -4.33 15.73
C SER A 474 -10.38 -3.37 14.78
N SER A 475 -11.71 -3.26 14.96
CA SER A 475 -12.59 -2.42 14.15
C SER A 475 -12.41 -0.93 14.40
#